data_AF-A0A8I1IF56-F1
#
_entry.id   AF-A0A8I1IF56-F1
#
_cell.length_a   1.000
_cell.length_b   1.000
_cell.length_c   1.000
_cell.angle_alpha   90.00
_cell.angle_beta   90.00
_cell.angle_gamma   90.00
#
_symmetry.space_group_name_H-M   'P 1'
#
loop_
_entity.id
_entity.type
_entity.pdbx_description
1 polymer ?
#
loop_
_entity_poly.entity_id
_entity_poly.type
_entity_poly.pdbx_seq_one_letter_code
_entity_poly.pdbx_strand_id
1 'polypeptide(L)'
;MRNRPIGYALRRLVAACGFICAAGSVTAQAADRCDAFPWGRFIEPGPQSYSLTDRVVLGPEEYITTIVFDELAGEYAKVYLFAHWRGDCLVAVVSIGSYAFTNIARPEDVDRIYHADLYASDSHATLGFYENAPPPLDEARALALDVLTNR
;
A
#
# COMPACT_ATOMS: atom_id res chain seq x y z
N MET A 1 22.34 31.61 47.59
CA MET A 1 23.20 30.53 47.06
C MET A 1 22.31 29.63 46.22
N ARG A 2 22.44 29.69 44.88
CA ARG A 2 22.99 28.62 43.98
C ARG A 2 22.19 27.31 44.05
N ASN A 3 21.77 26.65 42.97
CA ASN A 3 21.88 26.83 41.53
C ASN A 3 20.81 25.89 40.88
N ARG A 4 20.37 26.25 39.66
CA ARG A 4 19.35 25.57 38.83
C ARG A 4 19.88 24.24 38.17
N PRO A 5 19.31 23.73 37.03
CA PRO A 5 18.16 22.80 36.88
C PRO A 5 18.44 21.67 35.83
N ILE A 6 17.55 20.68 35.63
CA ILE A 6 17.33 19.98 34.32
C ILE A 6 15.92 19.34 34.42
N GLY A 7 14.91 19.52 33.56
CA GLY A 7 14.80 20.15 32.25
C GLY A 7 14.45 19.13 31.17
N TYR A 8 13.21 18.63 31.09
CA TYR A 8 12.63 18.02 29.87
C TYR A 8 11.10 18.10 29.90
N ALA A 9 10.55 19.23 29.45
CA ALA A 9 9.16 19.30 28.97
C ALA A 9 9.24 19.37 27.45
N LEU A 10 9.12 18.23 26.79
CA LEU A 10 9.09 18.16 25.34
C LEU A 10 7.78 18.77 24.84
N ARG A 11 7.94 19.73 23.94
CA ARG A 11 6.91 20.57 23.35
C ARG A 11 5.85 19.75 22.61
N ARG A 12 4.58 20.11 22.80
CA ARG A 12 3.52 19.90 21.81
C ARG A 12 3.93 20.59 20.51
N LEU A 13 4.20 19.82 19.46
CA LEU A 13 4.16 20.31 18.08
C LEU A 13 2.82 19.88 17.49
N VAL A 14 1.89 20.83 17.40
CA VAL A 14 0.82 20.79 16.41
C VAL A 14 1.48 21.20 15.10
N ALA A 15 1.77 20.22 14.23
CA ALA A 15 2.21 20.48 12.87
C ALA A 15 1.02 20.30 11.94
N ALA A 16 0.33 21.40 11.65
CA ALA A 16 -0.41 21.54 10.41
C ALA A 16 0.64 21.67 9.28
N CYS A 17 0.95 20.55 8.63
CA CYS A 17 1.57 20.54 7.32
C CYS A 17 0.62 19.81 6.37
N GLY A 18 0.25 20.48 5.28
CA GLY A 18 -0.42 19.85 4.16
C GLY A 18 0.36 18.61 3.72
N PHE A 19 -0.39 17.53 3.51
CA PHE A 19 0.05 16.29 2.89
C PHE A 19 0.95 16.58 1.69
N ILE A 20 2.25 16.31 1.82
CA ILE A 20 3.18 15.85 0.76
C ILE A 20 4.52 15.54 1.44
N CYS A 21 5.10 14.40 1.04
CA CYS A 21 6.41 13.85 1.40
C CYS A 21 6.57 13.27 2.82
N ALA A 22 6.18 12.00 2.96
CA ALA A 22 7.10 11.06 3.56
C ALA A 22 7.42 10.00 2.49
N ALA A 23 8.70 9.84 2.17
CA ALA A 23 9.26 8.63 1.57
C ALA A 23 9.16 7.47 2.59
N GLY A 24 7.95 7.23 3.07
CA GLY A 24 7.61 6.18 4.01
C GLY A 24 7.42 4.89 3.25
N SER A 25 7.82 3.79 3.88
CA SER A 25 7.40 2.48 3.43
C SER A 25 5.88 2.41 3.51
N VAL A 26 5.24 1.93 2.43
CA VAL A 26 3.80 1.63 2.45
C VAL A 26 3.49 0.49 3.42
N THR A 27 4.52 -0.27 3.82
CA THR A 27 4.44 -1.46 4.67
C THR A 27 5.05 -1.26 6.05
N ALA A 28 5.33 -0.01 6.43
CA ALA A 28 5.92 0.30 7.73
C ALA A 28 5.02 -0.23 8.85
N GLN A 29 5.48 -1.30 9.51
CA GLN A 29 4.80 -1.99 10.60
C GLN A 29 5.63 -1.91 11.88
N ALA A 30 4.97 -2.04 13.03
CA ALA A 30 5.66 -2.27 14.30
C ALA A 30 6.19 -3.71 14.36
N ALA A 31 7.40 -3.93 13.86
CA ALA A 31 7.99 -5.26 13.60
C ALA A 31 7.96 -6.24 14.79
N ASP A 32 7.94 -5.75 16.03
CA ASP A 32 8.06 -6.57 17.24
C ASP A 32 6.76 -7.30 17.62
N ARG A 33 5.62 -6.96 17.00
CA ARG A 33 4.28 -7.50 17.34
C ARG A 33 3.49 -8.05 16.15
N CYS A 34 4.03 -7.94 14.95
CA CYS A 34 3.34 -8.30 13.72
C CYS A 34 3.93 -9.57 13.10
N ASP A 35 3.09 -10.34 12.43
CA ASP A 35 3.57 -11.45 11.60
C ASP A 35 4.49 -10.92 10.50
N ALA A 36 5.47 -11.75 10.11
CA ALA A 36 6.34 -11.40 9.01
C ALA A 36 5.52 -11.23 7.72
N PHE A 37 5.79 -10.14 6.98
CA PHE A 37 5.16 -9.88 5.70
C PHE A 37 6.23 -9.93 4.59
N PRO A 38 6.51 -11.13 4.02
CA PRO A 38 7.68 -11.35 3.17
C PRO A 38 7.60 -10.67 1.80
N TRP A 39 6.46 -10.06 1.47
CA TRP A 39 6.17 -9.48 0.16
C TRP A 39 6.59 -8.03 -0.01
N GLY A 40 7.23 -7.41 0.99
CA GLY A 40 7.58 -5.99 1.00
C GLY A 40 8.13 -5.49 -0.35
N ARG A 41 9.12 -6.18 -0.93
CA ARG A 41 9.70 -5.80 -2.24
C ARG A 41 8.66 -5.61 -3.36
N PHE A 42 7.58 -6.39 -3.37
CA PHE A 42 6.55 -6.35 -4.40
C PHE A 42 5.52 -5.25 -4.18
N ILE A 43 5.32 -4.84 -2.92
CA ILE A 43 4.29 -3.85 -2.54
C ILE A 43 4.85 -2.47 -2.15
N GLU A 44 6.16 -2.35 -1.93
CA GLU A 44 6.79 -1.05 -1.73
C GLU A 44 6.68 -0.16 -2.98
N PRO A 45 6.63 1.17 -2.80
CA PRO A 45 6.41 2.12 -3.88
C PRO A 45 7.60 2.19 -4.85
N GLY A 46 8.80 1.82 -4.40
CA GLY A 46 10.02 1.94 -5.19
C GLY A 46 10.23 3.39 -5.63
N PRO A 47 10.39 3.68 -6.94
CA PRO A 47 10.59 5.03 -7.45
C PRO A 47 9.29 5.85 -7.57
N GLN A 48 8.11 5.25 -7.34
CA GLN A 48 6.84 5.95 -7.52
C GLN A 48 6.48 6.82 -6.31
N SER A 49 5.94 8.00 -6.61
CA SER A 49 5.20 8.80 -5.64
C SER A 49 3.78 8.25 -5.47
N TYR A 50 3.18 8.49 -4.31
CA TYR A 50 1.83 8.01 -3.99
C TYR A 50 1.12 8.93 -3.01
N SER A 51 -0.21 8.77 -2.95
CA SER A 51 -1.08 9.42 -1.98
C SER A 51 -1.98 8.40 -1.29
N LEU A 52 -2.23 8.61 0.01
CA LEU A 52 -3.30 7.91 0.73
C LEU A 52 -4.59 8.67 0.49
N THR A 53 -5.61 8.01 -0.04
CA THR A 53 -6.83 8.68 -0.51
C THR A 53 -8.05 8.37 0.35
N ASP A 54 -8.13 7.16 0.91
CA ASP A 54 -9.31 6.72 1.65
C ASP A 54 -8.96 5.67 2.70
N ARG A 55 -9.84 5.51 3.69
CA ARG A 55 -9.77 4.49 4.73
C ARG A 55 -11.15 3.96 5.05
N VAL A 56 -11.35 2.66 4.83
CA VAL A 56 -12.56 1.92 5.22
C VAL A 56 -12.32 1.28 6.59
N VAL A 57 -13.12 1.64 7.59
CA VAL A 57 -13.04 1.07 8.94
C VAL A 57 -13.90 -0.18 9.01
N LEU A 58 -13.28 -1.31 9.38
CA LEU A 58 -13.94 -2.61 9.55
C LEU A 58 -14.22 -2.92 11.03
N GLY A 59 -13.40 -2.37 11.93
CA GLY A 59 -13.53 -2.54 13.37
C GLY A 59 -12.67 -1.54 14.16
N PRO A 60 -12.63 -1.66 15.50
CA PRO A 60 -11.92 -0.71 16.37
C PRO A 60 -10.44 -0.49 16.01
N GLU A 61 -9.77 -1.54 15.54
CA GLU A 61 -8.37 -1.51 15.11
C GLU A 61 -8.18 -2.05 13.69
N GLU A 62 -9.26 -2.35 12.97
CA GLU A 62 -9.20 -3.03 11.68
C GLU A 62 -9.70 -2.11 10.57
N TYR A 63 -8.91 -1.96 9.51
CA TYR A 63 -9.19 -1.01 8.43
C TYR A 63 -8.46 -1.34 7.14
N ILE A 64 -9.02 -0.87 6.03
CA ILE A 64 -8.40 -0.94 4.71
C ILE A 64 -8.06 0.47 4.24
N THR A 65 -6.80 0.71 3.90
CA THR A 65 -6.31 1.98 3.34
C THR A 65 -6.20 1.88 1.83
N THR A 66 -6.75 2.87 1.12
CA THR A 66 -6.55 3.01 -0.34
C THR A 66 -5.37 3.92 -0.62
N ILE A 67 -4.45 3.44 -1.45
CA ILE A 67 -3.24 4.13 -1.85
C ILE A 67 -3.24 4.22 -3.37
N VAL A 68 -3.10 5.43 -3.90
CA VAL A 68 -3.07 5.71 -5.33
C VAL A 68 -1.69 6.19 -5.70
N PHE A 69 -1.14 5.60 -6.74
CA PHE A 69 0.18 5.90 -7.26
C PHE A 69 0.08 6.87 -8.43
N ASP A 70 1.13 7.67 -8.59
CA ASP A 70 1.30 8.53 -9.75
C ASP A 70 1.76 7.68 -10.97
N GLU A 71 2.52 8.28 -11.89
CA GLU A 71 3.02 7.60 -13.09
C GLU A 71 3.73 6.27 -12.78
N LEU A 72 3.54 5.29 -13.68
CA LEU A 72 4.16 3.98 -13.56
C LEU A 72 5.68 4.09 -13.67
N ALA A 73 6.39 3.65 -12.64
CA ALA A 73 7.85 3.63 -12.63
C ALA A 73 8.40 2.41 -11.86
N GLY A 74 9.53 1.89 -12.32
CA GLY A 74 10.21 0.75 -11.68
C GLY A 74 9.74 -0.63 -12.14
N GLU A 75 10.37 -1.67 -11.58
CA GLU A 75 10.14 -3.08 -11.92
C GLU A 75 8.73 -3.58 -11.52
N TYR A 76 8.26 -3.13 -10.36
CA TYR A 76 6.98 -3.51 -9.74
C TYR A 76 6.02 -2.32 -9.68
N ALA A 77 5.79 -1.67 -10.82
CA ALA A 77 4.97 -0.47 -10.88
C ALA A 77 3.51 -0.74 -10.49
N LYS A 78 2.89 0.21 -9.80
CA LYS A 78 1.54 0.12 -9.22
C LYS A 78 0.68 1.26 -9.69
N VAL A 79 -0.62 0.98 -9.75
CA VAL A 79 -1.67 1.98 -9.92
C VAL A 79 -2.37 2.19 -8.59
N TYR A 80 -2.76 1.10 -7.92
CA TYR A 80 -3.48 1.12 -6.65
C TYR A 80 -2.93 0.07 -5.69
N LEU A 81 -2.95 0.38 -4.39
CA LEU A 81 -2.87 -0.62 -3.33
C LEU A 81 -4.04 -0.45 -2.36
N PHE A 82 -4.55 -1.57 -1.89
CA PHE A 82 -5.53 -1.65 -0.81
C PHE A 82 -4.92 -2.47 0.31
N ALA A 83 -4.48 -1.79 1.36
CA ALA A 83 -3.74 -2.39 2.45
C ALA A 83 -4.68 -2.64 3.65
N HIS A 84 -4.84 -3.90 4.03
CA HIS A 84 -5.62 -4.32 5.19
C HIS A 84 -4.73 -4.35 6.44
N TRP A 85 -5.11 -3.58 7.44
CA TRP A 85 -4.40 -3.41 8.70
C TRP A 85 -5.24 -3.88 9.88
N ARG A 86 -4.56 -4.49 10.86
CA ARG A 86 -5.08 -4.74 12.21
C ARG A 86 -4.11 -4.13 13.22
N GLY A 87 -4.54 -3.04 13.85
CA GLY A 87 -3.66 -2.15 14.61
C GLY A 87 -2.57 -1.57 13.69
N ASP A 88 -1.32 -1.85 14.05
CA ASP A 88 -0.11 -1.45 13.31
C ASP A 88 0.44 -2.60 12.42
N CYS A 89 -0.30 -3.71 12.30
CA CYS A 89 0.13 -4.89 11.54
C CYS A 89 -0.57 -4.98 10.19
N LEU A 90 0.21 -5.13 9.13
CA LEU A 90 -0.27 -5.34 7.78
C LEU A 90 -0.65 -6.82 7.62
N VAL A 91 -1.93 -7.06 7.39
CA VAL A 91 -2.49 -8.41 7.30
C VAL A 91 -2.46 -8.91 5.87
N ALA A 92 -2.88 -8.06 4.93
CA ALA A 92 -2.94 -8.39 3.51
C ALA A 92 -2.94 -7.12 2.66
N VAL A 93 -2.58 -7.27 1.39
CA VAL A 93 -2.60 -6.20 0.38
C VAL A 93 -3.21 -6.75 -0.90
N VAL A 94 -4.16 -6.02 -1.47
CA VAL A 94 -4.51 -6.15 -2.89
C VAL A 94 -3.77 -5.07 -3.66
N SER A 95 -3.01 -5.48 -4.67
CA SER A 95 -2.20 -4.61 -5.52
C SER A 95 -2.72 -4.65 -6.94
N ILE A 96 -2.99 -3.48 -7.51
CA ILE A 96 -3.22 -3.32 -8.94
C ILE A 96 -1.98 -2.68 -9.54
N GLY A 97 -1.31 -3.39 -10.44
CA GLY A 97 -0.03 -2.94 -10.96
C GLY A 97 0.30 -3.49 -12.34
N SER A 98 1.51 -3.22 -12.79
CA SER A 98 2.03 -3.61 -14.10
C SER A 98 3.51 -3.92 -13.94
N TYR A 99 3.87 -5.21 -13.92
CA TYR A 99 5.28 -5.62 -13.83
C TYR A 99 5.97 -5.53 -15.17
N ALA A 100 7.24 -5.14 -15.13
CA ALA A 100 8.09 -5.14 -16.32
C ALA A 100 8.11 -6.53 -16.97
N PHE A 101 8.23 -7.59 -16.16
CA PHE A 101 8.27 -8.97 -16.65
C PHE A 101 6.98 -9.40 -17.39
N THR A 102 5.81 -9.12 -16.82
CA THR A 102 4.51 -9.43 -17.47
C THR A 102 4.39 -8.74 -18.82
N ASN A 103 4.94 -7.53 -18.95
CA ASN A 103 4.88 -6.76 -20.18
C ASN A 103 5.92 -7.17 -21.23
N ILE A 104 6.95 -7.94 -20.87
CA ILE A 104 7.87 -8.53 -21.85
C ILE A 104 7.18 -9.63 -22.64
N ALA A 105 6.27 -10.38 -22.01
CA ALA A 105 5.57 -11.52 -22.59
C ALA A 105 4.17 -11.17 -23.13
N ARG A 106 3.82 -9.89 -23.25
CA ARG A 106 2.49 -9.46 -23.69
C ARG A 106 2.27 -9.73 -25.19
N PRO A 107 1.00 -9.96 -25.62
CA PRO A 107 0.65 -10.00 -27.04
C PRO A 107 1.02 -8.70 -27.78
N GLU A 108 1.29 -8.78 -29.09
CA GLU A 108 1.70 -7.63 -29.90
C GLU A 108 0.61 -6.55 -30.03
N ASP A 109 -0.66 -6.94 -29.93
CA ASP A 109 -1.83 -6.05 -29.98
C ASP A 109 -2.21 -5.46 -28.61
N VAL A 110 -1.50 -5.83 -27.55
CA VAL A 110 -1.69 -5.32 -26.20
C VAL A 110 -0.58 -4.32 -25.87
N ASP A 111 -0.95 -3.06 -25.60
CA ASP A 111 0.00 -2.02 -25.23
C ASP A 111 0.64 -2.31 -23.87
N ARG A 112 -0.20 -2.72 -22.90
CA ARG A 112 0.24 -3.02 -21.54
C ARG A 112 -0.69 -4.02 -20.86
N ILE A 113 -0.12 -4.90 -20.05
CA ILE A 113 -0.85 -5.77 -19.13
C ILE A 113 -0.72 -5.22 -17.72
N TYR A 114 -1.87 -5.08 -17.08
CA TYR A 114 -2.04 -4.86 -15.66
C TYR A 114 -2.51 -6.14 -15.00
N HIS A 115 -2.30 -6.26 -13.70
CA HIS A 115 -2.74 -7.39 -12.91
C HIS A 115 -3.28 -6.93 -11.57
N ALA A 116 -4.11 -7.79 -10.99
CA ALA A 116 -4.52 -7.70 -9.60
C ALA A 116 -3.88 -8.86 -8.85
N ASP A 117 -3.05 -8.57 -7.87
CA ASP A 117 -2.41 -9.56 -7.02
C ASP A 117 -2.81 -9.34 -5.56
N LEU A 118 -3.00 -10.45 -4.86
CA LEU A 118 -3.16 -10.49 -3.43
C LEU A 118 -1.86 -10.97 -2.79
N TYR A 119 -1.43 -10.24 -1.78
CA TYR A 119 -0.38 -10.62 -0.85
C TYR A 119 -0.97 -10.76 0.56
N ALA A 120 -0.92 -11.95 1.14
CA ALA A 120 -1.22 -12.18 2.55
C ALA A 120 0.06 -12.66 3.26
N SER A 121 0.12 -12.67 4.60
CA SER A 121 1.34 -12.99 5.34
C SER A 121 2.05 -14.29 4.90
N ASP A 122 1.30 -15.29 4.45
CA ASP A 122 1.81 -16.62 4.08
C ASP A 122 1.59 -17.00 2.61
N SER A 123 0.91 -16.18 1.82
CA SER A 123 0.40 -16.58 0.50
C SER A 123 0.36 -15.42 -0.50
N HIS A 124 0.40 -15.81 -1.77
CA HIS A 124 0.26 -14.93 -2.91
C HIS A 124 -0.72 -15.55 -3.91
N ALA A 125 -1.63 -14.74 -4.47
CA ALA A 125 -2.54 -15.17 -5.52
C ALA A 125 -2.79 -14.06 -6.52
N THR A 126 -2.74 -14.38 -7.82
CA THR A 126 -3.19 -13.49 -8.87
C THR A 126 -4.70 -13.59 -9.02
N LEU A 127 -5.37 -12.46 -8.87
CA LEU A 127 -6.83 -12.30 -8.91
C LEU A 127 -7.33 -12.06 -10.34
N GLY A 128 -6.49 -11.49 -11.21
CA GLY A 128 -6.85 -11.25 -12.61
C GLY A 128 -5.83 -10.42 -13.38
N PHE A 129 -6.08 -10.29 -14.69
CA PHE A 129 -5.31 -9.47 -15.62
C PHE A 129 -6.23 -8.50 -16.35
N TYR A 130 -5.68 -7.34 -16.73
CA TYR A 130 -6.38 -6.31 -17.47
C TYR A 130 -5.48 -5.81 -18.60
N GLU A 131 -6.03 -5.74 -19.81
CA GLU A 131 -5.30 -5.33 -21.01
C GLU A 131 -5.55 -3.86 -21.30
N ASN A 132 -4.49 -3.15 -21.70
CA ASN A 132 -4.46 -1.76 -22.17
C ASN A 132 -4.83 -0.70 -21.12
N ALA A 133 -5.57 -1.04 -20.07
CA ALA A 133 -5.90 -0.15 -18.97
C ALA A 133 -6.06 -0.92 -17.65
N PRO A 134 -5.72 -0.31 -16.49
CA PRO A 134 -6.12 -0.86 -15.21
C PRO A 134 -7.64 -0.72 -15.02
N PRO A 135 -8.26 -1.52 -14.14
CA PRO A 135 -9.66 -1.31 -13.78
C PRO A 135 -9.84 0.09 -13.17
N PRO A 136 -10.99 0.75 -13.37
CA PRO A 136 -11.34 1.98 -12.66
C PRO A 136 -11.20 1.81 -11.14
N LEU A 137 -10.84 2.89 -10.43
CA LEU A 137 -10.58 2.84 -8.98
C LEU A 137 -11.75 2.26 -8.18
N ASP A 138 -12.99 2.58 -8.53
CA ASP A 138 -14.16 2.08 -7.79
C ASP A 138 -14.36 0.56 -7.98
N GLU A 139 -14.07 0.04 -9.18
CA GLU A 139 -14.09 -1.41 -9.46
C GLU A 139 -12.94 -2.11 -8.74
N ALA A 140 -11.74 -1.52 -8.77
CA ALA A 140 -10.59 -2.03 -8.04
C ALA A 140 -10.84 -2.07 -6.52
N ARG A 141 -11.49 -1.03 -5.98
CA ARG A 141 -11.88 -0.95 -4.57
C ARG A 141 -12.92 -2.02 -4.23
N ALA A 142 -13.93 -2.20 -5.09
CA ALA A 142 -14.95 -3.23 -4.88
C ALA A 142 -14.33 -4.64 -4.84
N LEU A 143 -13.43 -4.96 -5.79
CA LEU A 143 -12.66 -6.20 -5.79
C LEU A 143 -11.85 -6.35 -4.50
N ALA A 144 -11.11 -5.31 -4.10
CA ALA A 144 -10.28 -5.37 -2.91
C ALA A 144 -11.10 -5.58 -1.63
N LEU A 145 -12.24 -4.90 -1.49
CA LEU A 145 -13.13 -5.09 -0.34
C LEU A 145 -13.70 -6.50 -0.29
N ASP A 146 -14.18 -7.03 -1.41
CA ASP A 146 -14.67 -8.41 -1.49
C ASP A 146 -13.59 -9.41 -1.06
N VAL A 147 -12.39 -9.28 -1.63
CA VAL A 147 -11.28 -10.19 -1.34
C VAL A 147 -10.75 -10.06 0.08
N LEU A 148 -10.69 -8.85 0.64
CA LEU A 148 -10.07 -8.60 1.95
C LEU A 148 -11.03 -8.79 3.13
N THR A 149 -12.35 -8.78 2.91
CA THR A 149 -13.35 -8.92 3.98
C THR A 149 -14.06 -10.27 4.02
N ASN A 150 -14.06 -11.04 2.92
CA ASN A 150 -14.71 -12.36 2.87
C ASN A 150 -13.75 -13.54 3.14
N ARG A 151 -12.79 -13.36 4.05
CA ARG A 151 -11.77 -14.36 4.41
C ARG A 151 -11.91 -14.89 5.82
#